data_AF-A0A971KXM8-F1
#
_entry.id   AF-A0A971KXM8-F1
#
_cell.length_a   1.000
_cell.length_b   1.000
_cell.length_c   1.000
_cell.angle_alpha   90.00
_cell.angle_beta   90.00
_cell.angle_gamma   90.00
#
_symmetry.space_group_name_H-M   'P 1'
#
loop_
_entity.id
_entity.type
_entity.pdbx_description
1 polymer ?
#
loop_
_entity_poly.entity_id
_entity_poly.type
_entity_poly.pdbx_seq_one_letter_code
_entity_poly.pdbx_strand_id
1 'polypeptide(L)'
;MWAISIADTTNFGILRIIVDDPDKAVDVMRNAGYTVSTTEVLAVEVPDQPGGLHQVLDILRKEGISIEYLYSFVRRPAEKALILFKVDCLNDAVDILKRTGISVLTNDQVCGL
;
A
#
# COMPACT_ATOMS: atom_id res chain seq x y z
N MET A 1 4.96 7.80 12.17
CA MET A 1 3.60 7.20 12.11
C MET A 1 3.02 7.59 10.76
N TRP A 2 2.88 6.63 9.85
CA TRP A 2 2.88 6.94 8.41
C TRP A 2 1.50 6.88 7.75
N ALA A 3 0.55 6.14 8.29
CA ALA A 3 -0.86 6.21 7.90
C ALA A 3 -1.74 5.50 8.95
N ILE A 4 -2.99 5.96 9.10
CA ILE A 4 -4.02 5.32 9.91
C ILE A 4 -5.29 5.27 9.06
N SER A 5 -5.81 4.07 8.81
CA SER A 5 -7.15 3.88 8.25
C SER A 5 -7.96 3.01 9.20
N ILE A 6 -9.15 3.49 9.60
CA ILE A 6 -10.12 2.72 10.38
C ILE A 6 -11.31 2.42 9.46
N ALA A 7 -11.53 1.14 9.16
CA ALA A 7 -12.78 0.70 8.54
C ALA A 7 -13.76 0.36 9.66
N ASP A 8 -14.79 1.18 9.84
CA ASP A 8 -15.76 1.04 10.92
C ASP A 8 -16.95 0.16 10.45
N THR A 9 -17.31 -0.82 11.27
CA THR A 9 -18.54 -1.61 11.12
C THR A 9 -19.31 -1.53 12.42
N THR A 10 -20.60 -1.89 12.43
CA THR A 10 -21.47 -1.76 13.60
C THR A 10 -20.91 -2.38 14.90
N ASN A 11 -20.00 -3.36 14.79
CA ASN A 11 -19.50 -4.13 15.93
C ASN A 11 -17.98 -4.06 16.14
N PHE A 12 -17.20 -3.66 15.13
CA PHE A 12 -15.73 -3.58 15.24
C PHE A 12 -15.13 -2.68 14.15
N GLY A 13 -14.02 -2.03 14.50
CA GLY A 13 -13.19 -1.28 13.57
C GLY A 13 -11.94 -2.08 13.18
N ILE A 14 -11.54 -2.02 11.90
CA ILE A 14 -10.25 -2.55 11.44
C ILE A 14 -9.28 -1.39 11.29
N LEU A 15 -8.28 -1.35 12.17
CA LEU A 15 -7.16 -0.42 12.08
C LEU A 15 -6.07 -1.02 11.20
N ARG A 16 -5.71 -0.31 10.12
CA ARG A 16 -4.52 -0.60 9.31
C ARG A 16 -3.48 0.48 9.53
N ILE A 17 -2.26 0.05 9.84
CA ILE A 17 -1.10 0.90 10.09
C ILE A 17 0.09 0.39 9.27
N ILE A 18 0.89 1.33 8.77
CA ILE A 18 2.20 1.06 8.17
C ILE A 18 3.25 1.54 9.18
N VAL A 19 4.19 0.65 9.50
CA VAL A 19 5.19 0.83 10.55
C VAL A 19 6.54 0.32 10.06
N ASP A 20 7.61 0.85 10.64
CA ASP A 20 8.98 0.53 10.22
C ASP A 20 9.40 -0.89 10.62
N ASP A 21 8.80 -1.43 11.68
CA ASP A 21 9.05 -2.78 12.20
C ASP A 21 7.71 -3.52 12.41
N PRO A 22 7.18 -4.18 11.36
CA PRO A 22 5.90 -4.90 11.43
C PRO A 22 5.91 -6.05 12.44
N ASP A 23 7.02 -6.77 12.56
CA ASP A 23 7.14 -7.93 13.46
C ASP A 23 7.04 -7.49 14.92
N LYS A 24 7.80 -6.46 15.30
CA LYS A 24 7.71 -5.87 16.63
C LYS A 24 6.33 -5.29 16.92
N ALA A 25 5.70 -4.65 15.94
CA ALA A 25 4.36 -4.11 16.11
C ALA A 25 3.33 -5.23 16.36
N VAL A 26 3.42 -6.34 15.62
CA VAL A 26 2.60 -7.53 15.83
C VAL A 26 2.79 -8.09 17.24
N ASP A 27 4.04 -8.24 17.69
CA ASP A 27 4.34 -8.77 19.02
C ASP A 27 3.76 -7.89 20.14
N VAL A 28 3.96 -6.58 20.06
CA VAL A 28 3.42 -5.63 21.05
C VAL A 28 1.89 -5.67 21.05
N MET A 29 1.25 -5.67 19.89
CA MET A 29 -0.21 -5.69 19.77
C MET A 29 -0.81 -7.00 20.29
N ARG A 30 -0.20 -8.16 19.98
CA ARG A 30 -0.62 -9.47 20.50
C ARG A 30 -0.50 -9.54 22.02
N ASN A 31 0.62 -9.04 22.56
CA ASN A 31 0.84 -9.01 24.02
C ASN A 31 -0.14 -8.09 24.75
N ALA A 32 -0.64 -7.04 24.07
CA ALA A 32 -1.69 -6.17 24.59
C ALA A 32 -3.12 -6.73 24.42
N GLY A 33 -3.28 -7.94 23.87
CA GLY A 33 -4.56 -8.62 23.73
C GLY A 33 -5.34 -8.28 22.46
N TYR A 34 -4.71 -7.62 21.47
CA TYR A 34 -5.34 -7.31 20.19
C TYR A 34 -5.18 -8.46 19.19
N THR A 35 -6.22 -8.70 18.39
CA THR A 35 -6.12 -9.54 17.18
C THR A 35 -5.45 -8.72 16.06
N VAL A 36 -4.28 -9.17 15.61
CA VAL A 36 -3.48 -8.48 14.59
C VAL A 36 -2.99 -9.46 13.53
N SER A 37 -2.99 -9.01 12.27
CA SER A 37 -2.45 -9.71 11.11
C SER A 37 -1.60 -8.78 10.26
N THR A 38 -0.59 -9.34 9.60
CA THR A 38 0.20 -8.64 8.57
C THR A 38 -0.39 -8.90 7.19
N THR A 39 -0.29 -7.91 6.32
CA THR A 39 -0.74 -8.00 4.93
C THR A 39 0.30 -7.36 4.03
N GLU A 40 0.74 -8.10 3.02
CA GLU A 40 1.62 -7.56 1.98
C GLU A 40 0.85 -6.65 1.04
N VAL A 41 1.45 -5.50 0.75
CA VAL A 41 0.91 -4.47 -0.15
C VAL A 41 2.02 -3.96 -1.05
N LEU A 42 1.64 -3.49 -2.23
CA LEU A 42 2.54 -2.92 -3.21
C LEU A 42 2.62 -1.40 -3.03
N ALA A 43 3.83 -0.86 -2.92
CA ALA A 43 4.06 0.59 -2.88
C ALA A 43 4.44 1.12 -4.27
N VAL A 44 3.62 2.02 -4.82
CA VAL A 44 3.80 2.54 -6.20
C VAL A 44 3.86 4.05 -6.20
N GLU A 45 4.87 4.62 -6.84
CA GLU A 45 4.90 6.05 -7.11
C GLU A 45 4.07 6.39 -8.36
N VAL A 46 3.18 7.37 -8.23
CA VAL A 46 2.40 7.91 -9.34
C VAL A 46 2.61 9.43 -9.45
N PRO A 47 2.50 10.03 -10.65
CA PRO A 47 2.52 11.49 -10.77
C PRO A 47 1.42 12.16 -9.93
N ASP A 48 1.76 13.21 -9.17
CA ASP A 48 0.79 13.98 -8.37
C ASP A 48 0.08 15.03 -9.24
N GLN A 49 -0.68 14.54 -10.23
CA GLN A 49 -1.48 15.35 -11.14
C GLN A 49 -2.79 14.63 -11.48
N PRO A 50 -3.81 15.34 -11.98
CA PRO A 50 -5.04 14.71 -12.45
C PRO A 50 -4.76 13.58 -13.44
N GLY A 51 -5.29 12.39 -13.16
CA GLY A 51 -5.07 11.20 -13.98
C GLY A 51 -3.74 10.46 -13.75
N GLY A 52 -2.87 10.90 -12.83
CA GLY A 52 -1.59 10.21 -12.56
C GLY A 52 -1.74 8.75 -12.14
N LEU A 53 -2.84 8.42 -11.44
CA LEU A 53 -3.20 7.06 -11.05
C LEU A 53 -3.76 6.22 -12.22
N HIS A 54 -4.31 6.86 -13.26
CA HIS A 54 -4.99 6.17 -14.37
C HIS A 54 -4.08 5.17 -15.07
N GLN A 55 -2.81 5.53 -15.30
CA GLN A 55 -1.84 4.68 -15.98
C GLN A 55 -1.66 3.35 -15.24
N VAL A 56 -1.49 3.39 -13.92
CA VAL A 56 -1.31 2.18 -13.10
C VAL A 56 -2.57 1.33 -13.10
N LEU A 57 -3.75 1.95 -12.95
CA LEU A 57 -5.03 1.23 -12.97
C LEU A 57 -5.31 0.56 -14.31
N ASP A 58 -4.99 1.22 -15.42
CA ASP A 58 -5.21 0.68 -16.77
C ASP A 58 -4.29 -0.52 -17.06
N ILE A 59 -3.04 -0.46 -16.59
CA ILE A 59 -2.09 -1.59 -16.68
C ILE A 59 -2.62 -2.79 -15.90
N LEU A 60 -2.97 -2.61 -14.62
CA LEU A 60 -3.49 -3.69 -13.78
C LEU A 60 -4.78 -4.29 -14.36
N ARG A 61 -5.68 -3.45 -14.88
CA ARG A 61 -6.91 -3.89 -15.55
C ARG A 61 -6.62 -4.75 -16.79
N LYS A 62 -5.69 -4.34 -17.65
CA LYS A 62 -5.37 -5.04 -18.91
C LYS A 62 -4.79 -6.43 -18.66
N GLU A 63 -4.03 -6.57 -17.58
CA GLU A 63 -3.43 -7.83 -17.17
C GLU A 63 -4.35 -8.67 -16.26
N GLY A 64 -5.55 -8.17 -15.96
CA GLY A 64 -6.55 -8.91 -15.17
C GLY A 64 -6.25 -8.99 -13.68
N ILE A 65 -5.47 -8.06 -13.13
CA ILE A 65 -5.13 -8.00 -11.71
C ILE A 65 -6.19 -7.21 -10.95
N SER A 66 -6.79 -7.82 -9.93
CA SER A 66 -7.84 -7.19 -9.12
C SER A 66 -7.23 -6.38 -7.99
N ILE A 67 -7.74 -5.16 -7.80
CA ILE A 67 -7.39 -4.31 -6.65
C ILE A 67 -8.44 -4.51 -5.57
N GLU A 68 -8.04 -5.00 -4.39
CA GLU A 68 -8.93 -5.15 -3.24
C GLU A 68 -9.19 -3.80 -2.57
N TYR A 69 -8.11 -3.06 -2.32
CA TYR A 69 -8.15 -1.70 -1.78
C TYR A 69 -6.83 -0.99 -2.06
N LEU A 70 -6.86 0.33 -1.97
CA LEU A 70 -5.66 1.16 -2.06
C LEU A 70 -5.69 2.28 -1.02
N TYR A 71 -4.51 2.77 -0.67
CA TYR A 71 -4.31 3.93 0.19
C TYR A 71 -3.39 4.91 -0.50
N SER A 72 -3.81 6.18 -0.59
CA SER A 72 -2.95 7.24 -1.08
C SER A 72 -2.26 7.95 0.08
N PHE A 73 -0.98 8.24 -0.12
CA PHE A 73 -0.18 9.08 0.75
C PHE A 73 0.50 10.17 -0.11
N VAL A 74 0.29 11.43 0.28
CA VAL A 74 0.90 12.57 -0.42
C VAL A 74 2.24 12.86 0.25
N ARG A 75 3.33 12.72 -0.51
CA ARG A 75 4.66 13.15 -0.08
C ARG A 75 4.86 14.61 -0.49
N ARG A 76 5.31 15.47 0.44
CA ARG A 76 5.94 16.75 0.10
C ARG A 76 7.46 16.61 0.25
N PRO A 77 8.29 17.19 -0.64
CA PRO A 77 8.00 18.14 -1.71
C PRO A 77 8.24 17.53 -3.11
N ALA A 78 7.66 16.36 -3.41
CA ALA A 78 7.89 15.70 -4.70
C ALA A 78 6.62 15.75 -5.56
N GLU A 79 6.77 15.93 -6.86
CA GLU A 79 5.70 15.86 -7.89
C GLU A 79 5.09 14.44 -8.04
N LYS A 80 5.25 13.59 -7.03
CA LYS A 80 4.85 12.18 -7.01
C LYS A 80 4.10 11.87 -5.73
N ALA A 81 2.96 11.19 -5.88
CA ALA A 81 2.21 10.59 -4.80
C ALA A 81 2.62 9.12 -4.62
N LEU A 82 2.63 8.64 -3.38
CA LEU A 82 2.83 7.24 -3.07
C LEU A 82 1.47 6.58 -2.85
N ILE A 83 1.20 5.50 -3.57
CA ILE A 83 -0.05 4.74 -3.41
C ILE A 83 0.28 3.30 -3.06
N LEU A 84 -0.31 2.83 -1.96
CA LEU A 84 -0.23 1.44 -1.54
C LEU A 84 -1.41 0.68 -2.14
N PHE A 85 -1.15 -0.41 -2.83
CA PHE A 85 -2.16 -1.29 -3.41
C PHE A 85 -2.16 -2.63 -2.71
N LYS A 86 -3.34 -3.07 -2.27
CA LYS A 86 -3.60 -4.48 -2.04
C LYS A 86 -4.22 -5.06 -3.31
N VAL A 87 -3.54 -6.06 -3.86
CA VAL A 87 -3.97 -6.81 -5.05
C VAL A 87 -4.07 -8.30 -4.73
N ASP A 88 -4.79 -9.02 -5.58
CA ASP A 88 -4.95 -10.48 -5.53
C ASP A 88 -3.64 -11.22 -5.84
N CYS A 89 -2.91 -10.77 -6.88
CA CYS A 89 -1.65 -11.37 -7.33
C CYS A 89 -0.48 -10.38 -7.21
N LEU A 90 0.20 -10.39 -6.06
CA LEU A 90 1.26 -9.40 -5.76
C LEU A 90 2.51 -9.56 -6.64
N ASN A 91 2.99 -10.79 -6.85
CA ASN A 91 4.19 -11.04 -7.66
C ASN A 91 3.98 -10.62 -9.12
N ASP A 92 2.85 -11.01 -9.72
CA ASP A 92 2.50 -10.66 -11.09
C ASP A 92 2.38 -9.13 -11.24
N ALA A 93 1.74 -8.47 -10.27
CA ALA A 93 1.62 -7.01 -10.26
C ALA A 93 2.98 -6.31 -10.22
N VAL A 94 3.90 -6.79 -9.38
CA VAL A 94 5.27 -6.24 -9.30
C VAL A 94 5.98 -6.37 -10.65
N ASP A 95 5.93 -7.56 -11.26
CA ASP A 95 6.64 -7.83 -12.51
C ASP A 95 6.09 -7.01 -13.68
N ILE A 96 4.77 -6.93 -13.79
CA ILE A 96 4.07 -6.13 -14.81
C ILE A 96 4.37 -4.65 -14.66
N LEU A 97 4.30 -4.12 -13.43
CA LEU A 97 4.51 -2.69 -13.20
C LEU A 97 5.97 -2.30 -13.45
N LYS A 98 6.93 -3.13 -13.03
CA LYS A 98 8.35 -2.93 -13.37
C LYS A 98 8.59 -2.96 -14.88
N ARG A 99 7.98 -3.91 -15.60
CA ARG A 99 8.11 -4.04 -17.06
C ARG A 99 7.54 -2.84 -17.83
N THR A 100 6.50 -2.21 -17.30
CA THR A 100 5.84 -1.03 -17.89
C THR A 100 6.48 0.30 -17.47
N GLY A 101 7.58 0.26 -16.71
CA GLY A 101 8.34 1.44 -16.28
C GLY A 101 7.73 2.18 -15.09
N ILE A 102 6.77 1.57 -14.38
CA ILE A 102 6.19 2.12 -13.15
C ILE A 102 7.14 1.84 -11.97
N SER A 103 7.38 2.87 -11.17
CA SER A 103 8.26 2.80 -9.99
C SER A 103 7.54 2.09 -8.84
N VAL A 104 8.02 0.90 -8.50
CA VAL A 104 7.60 0.12 -7.33
C VAL A 104 8.66 0.24 -6.24
N LEU A 105 8.28 0.70 -5.06
CA LEU A 105 9.20 0.91 -3.93
C LEU A 105 9.38 -0.37 -3.11
N THR A 106 10.59 -0.54 -2.59
CA THR A 106 10.94 -1.59 -1.62
C THR A 106 10.61 -1.15 -0.20
N ASN A 107 10.60 -2.09 0.75
CA ASN A 107 10.27 -1.80 2.14
C ASN A 107 11.21 -0.75 2.76
N ASP A 108 12.51 -0.82 2.49
CA ASP A 108 13.50 0.16 2.96
C ASP A 108 13.22 1.57 2.42
N GLN A 109 12.81 1.64 1.15
CA GLN A 109 12.41 2.89 0.51
C GLN A 109 11.06 3.41 0.99
N VAL A 110 10.27 2.63 1.74
CA VAL A 110 9.00 3.07 2.34
C VAL A 110 9.22 3.46 3.80
N CYS A 111 10.01 2.68 4.55
CA CYS A 111 10.34 2.93 5.97
C CYS A 111 11.33 4.09 6.15
N GLY A 112 12.18 4.35 5.14
CA GLY A 112 13.13 5.46 5.15
C GLY A 112 12.60 6.77 4.55
N LEU A 113 11.30 6.83 4.21
CA LEU A 113 10.65 8.10 3.80
C LEU A 113 10.41 9.01 4.99
#